data_AF-A0A926HFI3-F1
#
_entry.id   AF-A0A926HFI3-F1
#
_cell.length_a   1.000
_cell.length_b   1.000
_cell.length_c   1.000
_cell.angle_alpha   90.00
_cell.angle_beta   90.00
_cell.angle_gamma   90.00
#
_symmetry.space_group_name_H-M   'P 1'
#
loop_
_entity.id
_entity.type
_entity.pdbx_description
1 polymer ?
#
loop_
_entity_poly.entity_id
_entity_poly.type
_entity_poly.pdbx_seq_one_letter_code
_entity_poly.pdbx_strand_id
1 'polypeptide(L)'
;MPTLSLLFCLAIAGVLNATTLPSLVSRSGNVRTESLPLKALDARHQYSLLYSLTDLHLLKPGAAVKVEIWQSDLLLGSKTLHEGDVDWYTQFRVPKAGAAEVRVKSETGLGTYKLQVNQWPLSDIVRSGPIRRWQDAMPIPLGKTVFAAGDDAEYIPTTGTSRIANFEDPNRTDWYRFEFNETTPKLVFFQVELTERDQIPVNVSVYRLNDGKPAEYYEGEDPVTLPHEVQALPGNKFTPRILKDRGTYYVAVRSSHPEYKLRTRVYDPPPFADAGQAVRTAVDYILAAGDSWHANTPRRGGTLDRVASVHQETSLCVACHATHFPLRAQIYATRNGYPVVQKQQLQFLTERFYNNPRPFFGFEEQGAVWARMISAPASVLGRMSHLLGIFEEQVSGERRAAFHDGVAGYLKLYYSGRDKLPSDETNGNTPLVSAHEVAWYAWSVTKDPKLGDMIAGGEVKNAIDLCYQTLALAEIDRDKYQERIQKNADRILALQRPDGQWSARFDTKEPEVEFQTGHALWALQAAGVPKEQP
;
A
#
# COMPACT_ATOMS: atom_id res chain seq x y z
N MET A 1 -32.73 -15.25 55.67
CA MET A 1 -32.64 -16.29 54.61
C MET A 1 -32.89 -15.63 53.27
N PRO A 2 -32.15 -15.99 52.21
CA PRO A 2 -30.79 -15.62 51.80
C PRO A 2 -30.79 -14.34 50.91
N THR A 3 -29.83 -13.40 50.96
CA THR A 3 -28.42 -13.39 50.47
C THR A 3 -28.22 -13.73 48.99
N LEU A 4 -27.83 -12.75 48.17
CA LEU A 4 -26.70 -12.78 47.19
C LEU A 4 -26.60 -11.40 46.50
N SER A 5 -25.74 -10.51 46.99
CA SER A 5 -24.41 -10.19 46.41
C SER A 5 -24.45 -9.26 45.18
N LEU A 6 -24.68 -7.97 45.46
CA LEU A 6 -23.95 -6.89 44.80
C LEU A 6 -22.45 -7.00 45.15
N LEU A 7 -21.59 -6.45 44.30
CA LEU A 7 -20.13 -6.56 44.25
C LEU A 7 -19.62 -7.84 43.57
N PHE A 8 -19.28 -7.72 42.29
CA PHE A 8 -17.96 -8.06 41.75
C PHE A 8 -17.85 -7.57 40.28
N CYS A 9 -17.93 -6.25 40.05
CA CYS A 9 -17.36 -5.66 38.84
C CYS A 9 -15.86 -5.46 39.11
N LEU A 10 -15.11 -6.56 39.15
CA LEU A 10 -13.66 -6.50 39.12
C LEU A 10 -13.28 -6.29 37.66
N ALA A 11 -12.81 -5.07 37.39
CA ALA A 11 -12.18 -4.70 36.14
C ALA A 11 -11.09 -5.73 35.83
N ILE A 12 -11.35 -6.61 34.86
CA ILE A 12 -10.32 -7.33 34.14
C ILE A 12 -9.67 -6.29 33.21
N ALA A 13 -8.86 -5.42 33.80
CA ALA A 13 -7.78 -4.78 33.08
C ALA A 13 -6.84 -5.93 32.70
N GLY A 14 -7.06 -6.49 31.51
CA GLY A 14 -6.14 -7.43 30.90
C GLY A 14 -4.79 -6.74 30.83
N VAL A 15 -3.91 -7.15 31.74
CA VAL A 15 -2.51 -6.80 31.74
C VAL A 15 -1.98 -7.24 30.38
N LEU A 16 -1.83 -6.28 29.46
CA LEU A 16 -0.89 -6.37 28.36
C LEU A 16 0.49 -6.45 29.02
N ASN A 17 0.84 -7.62 29.54
CA ASN A 17 2.22 -7.97 29.80
C ASN A 17 2.84 -7.94 28.41
N ALA A 18 3.50 -6.83 28.06
CA ALA A 18 4.52 -6.85 27.05
C ALA A 18 5.48 -7.96 27.50
N THR A 19 5.37 -9.13 26.88
CA THR A 19 6.25 -10.25 27.16
C THR A 19 7.65 -9.78 26.83
N THR A 20 8.41 -9.41 27.85
CA THR A 20 9.81 -9.06 27.70
C THR A 20 10.53 -10.32 27.29
N LEU A 21 11.11 -10.31 26.10
CA LEU A 21 11.87 -11.44 25.61
C LEU A 21 13.10 -11.64 26.50
N PRO A 22 13.46 -12.89 26.83
CA PRO A 22 14.68 -13.16 27.59
C PRO A 22 15.91 -12.58 26.87
N SER A 23 16.59 -11.63 27.52
CA SER A 23 17.85 -11.08 27.02
C SER A 23 18.99 -12.03 27.39
N LEU A 24 19.71 -12.51 26.38
CA LEU A 24 20.91 -13.34 26.55
C LEU A 24 22.16 -12.50 26.71
N VAL A 25 22.21 -11.38 25.99
CA VAL A 25 23.33 -10.43 26.02
C VAL A 25 22.75 -9.02 25.97
N SER A 26 23.22 -8.17 26.87
CA SER A 26 23.02 -6.72 26.81
C SER A 26 24.35 -6.08 27.19
N ARG A 27 25.01 -5.44 26.23
CA ARG A 27 26.36 -4.88 26.41
C ARG A 27 26.47 -3.54 25.71
N SER A 28 27.25 -2.64 26.31
CA SER A 28 27.71 -1.42 25.66
C SER A 28 29.21 -1.28 25.85
N GLY A 29 29.85 -0.52 24.96
CA GLY A 29 31.29 -0.28 25.03
C GLY A 29 31.80 0.56 23.87
N ASN A 30 33.11 0.78 23.84
CA ASN A 30 33.76 1.45 22.71
C ASN A 30 33.85 0.49 21.51
N VAL A 31 33.64 1.03 20.31
CA VAL A 31 33.81 0.27 19.07
C VAL A 31 35.28 -0.10 18.90
N ARG A 32 35.56 -1.38 18.71
CA ARG A 32 36.90 -1.91 18.39
C ARG A 32 36.78 -3.25 17.69
N THR A 33 37.84 -3.68 17.04
CA THR A 33 37.91 -5.04 16.51
C THR A 33 37.92 -6.04 17.67
N GLU A 34 36.84 -6.80 17.83
CA GLU A 34 36.68 -7.77 18.91
C GLU A 34 35.72 -8.91 18.51
N SER A 35 35.68 -9.97 19.32
CA SER A 35 34.71 -11.07 19.21
C SER A 35 33.96 -11.21 20.52
N LEU A 36 32.64 -11.18 20.44
CA LEU A 36 31.73 -11.16 21.57
C LEU A 36 31.00 -12.52 21.65
N PRO A 37 31.25 -13.34 22.68
CA PRO A 37 30.69 -14.68 22.73
C PRO A 37 29.18 -14.64 23.04
N LEU A 38 28.42 -15.42 22.28
CA LEU A 38 27.02 -15.76 22.54
C LEU A 38 26.96 -17.19 23.08
N LYS A 39 26.63 -17.34 24.36
CA LYS A 39 26.64 -18.64 25.04
C LYS A 39 25.23 -19.25 25.08
N ALA A 40 25.18 -20.57 25.18
CA ALA A 40 23.95 -21.35 25.41
C ALA A 40 22.87 -21.15 24.32
N LEU A 41 23.27 -21.00 23.05
CA LEU A 41 22.32 -21.03 21.95
C LEU A 41 21.92 -22.48 21.63
N ASP A 42 20.69 -22.68 21.19
CA ASP A 42 20.16 -23.97 20.78
C ASP A 42 19.30 -23.86 19.51
N ALA A 43 19.04 -25.01 18.88
CA ALA A 43 18.26 -25.08 17.65
C ALA A 43 16.73 -25.03 17.89
N ARG A 44 16.27 -25.06 19.15
CA ARG A 44 14.85 -25.05 19.54
C ARG A 44 14.31 -23.63 19.75
N HIS A 45 15.17 -22.63 19.63
CA HIS A 45 14.83 -21.22 19.69
C HIS A 45 15.32 -20.50 18.43
N GLN A 46 14.87 -19.25 18.29
CA GLN A 46 15.46 -18.27 17.39
C GLN A 46 15.90 -17.05 18.20
N TYR A 47 16.75 -16.23 17.61
CA TYR A 47 17.38 -15.12 18.31
C TYR A 47 17.23 -13.85 17.49
N SER A 48 17.07 -12.72 18.16
CA SER A 48 17.25 -11.41 17.52
C SER A 48 18.53 -10.77 18.02
N LEU A 49 19.26 -10.10 17.13
CA LEU A 49 20.37 -9.24 17.46
C LEU A 49 20.04 -7.81 17.07
N LEU A 50 20.32 -6.86 17.97
CA LEU A 50 20.45 -5.44 17.67
C LEU A 50 21.89 -5.03 17.99
N TYR A 51 22.62 -4.53 17.00
CA TYR A 51 23.88 -3.83 17.20
C TYR A 51 23.72 -2.39 16.70
N SER A 52 23.88 -1.43 17.59
CA SER A 52 23.65 0.00 17.32
C SER A 52 24.91 0.78 17.64
N LEU A 53 25.39 1.59 16.69
CA LEU A 53 26.42 2.58 16.97
C LEU A 53 25.80 3.75 17.72
N THR A 54 26.38 4.06 18.88
CA THR A 54 26.02 5.19 19.72
C THR A 54 27.12 6.27 19.62
N ASP A 55 26.78 7.52 19.91
CA ASP A 55 27.65 8.70 19.75
C ASP A 55 28.05 9.00 18.28
N LEU A 56 27.05 9.11 17.40
CA LEU A 56 27.24 9.31 15.96
C LEU A 56 28.12 10.50 15.58
N HIS A 57 28.16 11.54 16.41
CA HIS A 57 29.03 12.71 16.22
C HIS A 57 30.54 12.38 16.24
N LEU A 58 30.91 11.20 16.73
CA LEU A 58 32.28 10.68 16.72
C LEU A 58 32.61 9.88 15.45
N LEU A 59 31.60 9.46 14.67
CA LEU A 59 31.81 8.81 13.38
C LEU A 59 32.23 9.87 12.36
N LYS A 60 33.41 9.67 11.75
CA LYS A 60 33.87 10.52 10.65
C LYS A 60 33.24 10.04 9.34
N PRO A 61 33.10 10.93 8.33
CA PRO A 61 32.71 10.52 6.99
C PRO A 61 33.58 9.37 6.47
N GLY A 62 32.94 8.30 6.01
CA GLY A 62 33.61 7.07 5.55
C GLY A 62 34.00 6.07 6.65
N ALA A 63 33.72 6.35 7.93
CA ALA A 63 33.87 5.35 8.98
C ALA A 63 32.90 4.19 8.76
N ALA A 64 33.42 2.97 8.84
CA ALA A 64 32.65 1.75 8.69
C ALA A 64 32.96 0.75 9.81
N VAL A 65 31.91 0.07 10.30
CA VAL A 65 32.00 -0.98 11.30
C VAL A 65 31.30 -2.21 10.75
N LYS A 66 32.07 -3.25 10.41
CA LYS A 66 31.49 -4.51 9.95
C LYS A 66 31.13 -5.37 11.15
N VAL A 67 29.87 -5.75 11.26
CA VAL A 67 29.37 -6.64 12.31
C VAL A 67 28.92 -7.95 11.65
N GLU A 68 29.36 -9.08 12.19
CA GLU A 68 29.09 -10.41 11.65
C GLU A 68 28.67 -11.36 12.78
N ILE A 69 27.72 -12.26 12.54
CA ILE A 69 27.36 -13.33 13.47
C ILE A 69 27.90 -14.65 12.93
N TRP A 70 28.69 -15.35 13.73
CA TRP A 70 29.33 -16.61 13.35
C TRP A 70 28.99 -17.74 14.31
N GLN A 71 28.77 -18.94 13.77
CA GLN A 71 28.85 -20.18 14.54
C GLN A 71 29.89 -21.09 13.88
N SER A 72 31.03 -21.28 14.55
CA SER A 72 32.21 -21.93 13.95
C SER A 72 32.60 -21.22 12.65
N ASP A 73 32.58 -21.91 11.51
CA ASP A 73 32.90 -21.34 10.18
C ASP A 73 31.65 -20.93 9.39
N LEU A 74 30.46 -20.98 9.99
CA LEU A 74 29.22 -20.57 9.34
C LEU A 74 28.89 -19.11 9.69
N LEU A 75 28.85 -18.27 8.65
CA LEU A 75 28.30 -16.92 8.73
C LEU A 75 26.76 -16.97 8.77
N LEU A 76 26.17 -16.48 9.86
CA LEU A 76 24.72 -16.43 10.05
C LEU A 76 24.10 -15.11 9.57
N GLY A 77 24.89 -14.05 9.50
CA GLY A 77 24.47 -12.73 9.01
C GLY A 77 25.60 -11.72 9.15
N SER A 78 25.53 -10.62 8.39
CA SER A 78 26.48 -9.52 8.49
C SER A 78 25.88 -8.22 7.98
N LYS A 79 26.29 -7.09 8.53
CA LYS A 79 26.02 -5.75 7.99
C LYS A 79 27.23 -4.83 8.17
N THR A 80 27.41 -3.88 7.27
CA THR A 80 28.35 -2.76 7.46
C THR A 80 27.59 -1.56 7.99
N LEU A 81 27.94 -1.12 9.20
CA LEU A 81 27.36 0.08 9.82
C LEU A 81 28.20 1.31 9.50
N HIS A 82 27.53 2.45 9.30
CA HIS A 82 28.16 3.75 9.04
C HIS A 82 27.24 4.89 9.49
N GLU A 83 27.67 6.14 9.37
CA GLU A 83 26.94 7.33 9.87
C GLU A 83 25.50 7.50 9.36
N GLY A 84 25.16 6.89 8.22
CA GLY A 84 23.81 6.91 7.64
C GLY A 84 22.98 5.68 7.94
N ASP A 85 23.60 4.60 8.42
CA ASP A 85 22.95 3.33 8.72
C ASP A 85 23.66 2.69 9.92
N VAL A 86 23.23 3.12 11.11
CA VAL A 86 23.98 2.95 12.36
C VAL A 86 23.52 1.73 13.16
N ASP A 87 22.40 1.13 12.74
CA ASP A 87 21.75 0.02 13.40
C ASP A 87 21.79 -1.22 12.52
N TRP A 88 21.94 -2.38 13.14
CA TRP A 88 21.67 -3.66 12.53
C TRP A 88 20.74 -4.47 13.43
N TYR A 89 19.51 -4.66 12.97
CA TYR A 89 18.56 -5.59 13.56
C TYR A 89 18.34 -6.81 12.68
N THR A 90 18.62 -8.00 13.20
CA THR A 90 18.36 -9.24 12.46
C THR A 90 17.80 -10.34 13.35
N GLN A 91 17.19 -11.33 12.72
CA GLN A 91 16.72 -12.55 13.36
C GLN A 91 17.43 -13.76 12.75
N PHE A 92 18.02 -14.57 13.61
CA PHE A 92 18.87 -15.67 13.19
C PHE A 92 18.59 -16.95 14.00
N ARG A 93 19.03 -18.07 13.44
CA ARG A 93 19.03 -19.38 14.09
C ARG A 93 20.41 -19.99 14.00
N VAL A 94 20.73 -20.80 15.00
CA VAL A 94 21.93 -21.64 14.98
C VAL A 94 21.56 -23.03 14.46
N PRO A 95 22.33 -23.62 13.53
CA PRO A 95 22.08 -24.99 13.07
C PRO A 95 22.34 -26.05 14.15
N LYS A 96 23.18 -25.73 15.15
CA LYS A 96 23.53 -26.65 16.24
C LYS A 96 23.53 -25.91 17.57
N ALA A 97 23.22 -26.63 18.64
CA ALA A 97 23.40 -26.11 19.99
C ALA A 97 24.88 -25.86 20.27
N GLY A 98 25.21 -24.73 20.89
CA GLY A 98 26.58 -24.37 21.18
C GLY A 98 26.83 -22.86 21.21
N ALA A 99 28.10 -22.50 21.27
CA ALA A 99 28.52 -21.11 21.21
C ALA A 99 28.39 -20.56 19.78
N ALA A 100 28.02 -19.29 19.70
CA ALA A 100 28.22 -18.44 18.53
C ALA A 100 28.98 -17.19 18.99
N GLU A 101 29.31 -16.29 18.07
CA GLU A 101 29.95 -15.03 18.41
C GLU A 101 29.51 -13.92 17.46
N VAL A 102 29.51 -12.69 17.98
CA VAL A 102 29.43 -11.47 17.18
C VAL A 102 30.85 -10.97 16.96
N ARG A 103 31.30 -10.98 15.71
CA ARG A 103 32.60 -10.42 15.33
C ARG A 103 32.40 -8.99 14.86
N VAL A 104 33.12 -8.06 15.47
CA VAL A 104 33.14 -6.64 15.11
C VAL A 104 34.49 -6.34 14.48
N LYS A 105 34.49 -5.71 13.31
CA LYS A 105 35.70 -5.20 12.64
C LYS A 105 35.54 -3.70 12.45
N SER A 106 36.47 -2.93 12.99
CA SER A 106 36.52 -1.47 12.85
C SER A 106 37.96 -1.03 12.59
N GLU A 107 38.14 -0.18 11.58
CA GLU A 107 39.44 0.39 11.22
C GLU A 107 39.77 1.64 12.02
N THR A 108 38.75 2.39 12.45
CA THR A 108 38.91 3.70 13.12
C THR A 108 38.75 3.62 14.64
N GLY A 109 38.02 2.63 15.16
CA GLY A 109 37.76 2.48 16.59
C GLY A 109 37.00 3.65 17.24
N LEU A 110 36.28 4.43 16.44
CA LEU A 110 35.54 5.61 16.89
C LEU A 110 34.09 5.27 17.23
N GLY A 111 33.56 5.94 18.26
CA GLY A 111 32.18 5.77 18.73
C GLY A 111 32.01 4.70 19.80
N THR A 112 30.78 4.59 20.28
CA THR A 112 30.35 3.56 21.23
C THR A 112 29.33 2.64 20.56
N TYR A 113 29.00 1.52 21.18
CA TYR A 113 27.93 0.65 20.71
C TYR A 113 27.00 0.18 21.82
N LYS A 114 25.81 -0.24 21.41
CA LYS A 114 24.88 -1.07 22.18
C LYS A 114 24.61 -2.37 21.42
N LEU A 115 24.86 -3.49 22.08
CA LEU A 115 24.53 -4.83 21.63
C LEU A 115 23.42 -5.39 22.52
N GLN A 116 22.34 -5.88 21.90
CA GLN A 116 21.30 -6.64 22.56
C GLN A 116 21.01 -7.92 21.78
N VAL A 117 20.98 -9.06 22.47
CA VAL A 117 20.57 -10.36 21.90
C VAL A 117 19.43 -10.91 22.74
N ASN A 118 18.29 -11.17 22.11
CA ASN A 118 17.11 -11.72 22.77
C ASN A 118 16.78 -13.11 22.23
N GLN A 119 16.30 -13.99 23.10
CA GLN A 119 15.78 -15.30 22.75
C GLN A 119 14.28 -15.22 22.48
N TRP A 120 13.86 -15.87 21.40
CA TRP A 120 12.48 -15.96 20.95
C TRP A 120 12.06 -17.43 20.88
N PRO A 121 10.76 -17.73 21.09
CA PRO A 121 10.21 -19.01 20.68
C PRO A 121 10.36 -19.18 19.16
N LEU A 122 10.51 -20.42 18.69
CA LEU A 122 10.45 -20.70 17.26
C LEU A 122 9.07 -20.37 16.71
N SER A 123 9.06 -19.79 15.52
CA SER A 123 7.84 -19.43 14.81
C SER A 123 8.04 -19.55 13.31
N ASP A 124 7.00 -19.99 12.61
CA ASP A 124 6.90 -20.05 11.15
C ASP A 124 6.37 -18.74 10.55
N ILE A 125 5.99 -17.77 11.39
CA ILE A 125 5.52 -16.44 11.00
C ILE A 125 6.48 -15.31 11.37
N VAL A 126 7.69 -15.64 11.84
CA VAL A 126 8.76 -14.69 12.14
C VAL A 126 10.02 -15.16 11.44
N ARG A 127 10.60 -14.32 10.56
CA ARG A 127 11.78 -14.67 9.76
C ARG A 127 12.86 -15.28 10.66
N SER A 128 13.41 -16.41 10.24
CA SER A 128 14.44 -17.09 11.02
C SER A 128 15.55 -17.63 10.12
N GLY A 129 16.80 -17.30 10.46
CA GLY A 129 18.00 -17.79 9.80
C GLY A 129 18.55 -16.87 8.69
N PRO A 130 19.72 -17.20 8.13
CA PRO A 130 20.06 -16.74 6.80
C PRO A 130 19.17 -17.49 5.79
N ILE A 131 18.30 -16.77 5.09
CA ILE A 131 17.42 -17.33 4.04
C ILE A 131 17.69 -16.67 2.69
N ARG A 132 18.96 -16.37 2.42
CA ARG A 132 19.40 -15.59 1.25
C ARG A 132 19.45 -16.38 -0.05
N ARG A 133 19.21 -17.69 0.02
CA ARG A 133 19.18 -18.59 -1.13
C ARG A 133 17.90 -19.41 -1.10
N TRP A 134 17.37 -19.76 -2.27
CA TRP A 134 16.16 -20.58 -2.37
C TRP A 134 16.33 -21.97 -1.71
N GLN A 135 17.55 -22.50 -1.67
CA GLN A 135 17.86 -23.76 -0.99
C GLN A 135 17.67 -23.67 0.54
N ASP A 136 17.85 -22.48 1.11
CA ASP A 136 17.71 -22.22 2.54
C ASP A 136 16.33 -21.62 2.89
N ALA A 137 15.38 -21.66 1.93
CA ALA A 137 14.11 -20.97 2.07
C ALA A 137 13.34 -21.37 3.34
N MET A 138 12.90 -20.37 4.11
CA MET A 138 12.14 -20.61 5.34
C MET A 138 10.73 -21.14 4.99
N PRO A 139 10.29 -22.26 5.58
CA PRO A 139 8.91 -22.71 5.47
C PRO A 139 7.95 -21.69 6.12
N ILE A 140 6.89 -21.32 5.42
CA ILE A 140 5.84 -20.43 5.92
C ILE A 140 4.45 -21.00 5.63
N PRO A 141 3.46 -20.72 6.49
CA PRO A 141 2.08 -21.05 6.20
C PRO A 141 1.46 -20.05 5.21
N LEU A 142 0.79 -20.57 4.17
CA LEU A 142 0.00 -19.77 3.24
C LEU A 142 -1.24 -19.19 3.96
N GLY A 143 -1.63 -17.96 3.62
CA GLY A 143 -2.75 -17.26 4.26
C GLY A 143 -2.40 -16.59 5.60
N LYS A 144 -1.13 -16.60 6.01
CA LYS A 144 -0.65 -15.95 7.23
C LYS A 144 0.30 -14.80 6.90
N THR A 145 0.50 -13.94 7.90
CA THR A 145 1.45 -12.82 7.83
C THR A 145 2.77 -13.25 8.44
N VAL A 146 3.86 -13.11 7.69
CA VAL A 146 5.21 -13.33 8.14
C VAL A 146 5.84 -11.98 8.47
N PHE A 147 6.38 -11.83 9.68
CA PHE A 147 7.10 -10.65 10.14
C PHE A 147 8.60 -10.85 9.95
N ALA A 148 9.29 -9.86 9.39
CA ALA A 148 10.68 -10.03 8.99
C ALA A 148 11.45 -8.71 9.04
N ALA A 149 12.78 -8.82 8.98
CA ALA A 149 13.69 -7.69 8.85
C ALA A 149 14.53 -7.87 7.58
N GLY A 150 14.59 -6.85 6.73
CA GLY A 150 15.48 -6.81 5.56
C GLY A 150 16.84 -6.17 5.85
N ASP A 151 17.15 -5.95 7.12
CA ASP A 151 18.25 -5.10 7.58
C ASP A 151 19.65 -5.73 7.48
N ASP A 152 19.78 -6.96 6.98
CA ASP A 152 21.10 -7.56 6.74
C ASP A 152 21.82 -6.93 5.53
N ALA A 153 21.10 -6.16 4.72
CA ALA A 153 21.68 -5.31 3.70
C ALA A 153 21.52 -3.85 4.13
N GLU A 154 22.47 -2.99 3.72
CA GLU A 154 22.45 -1.59 4.11
C GLU A 154 21.18 -0.90 3.59
N TYR A 155 20.45 -0.25 4.48
CA TYR A 155 19.28 0.54 4.13
C TYR A 155 19.70 1.82 3.41
N ILE A 156 20.77 2.48 3.88
CA ILE A 156 21.49 3.50 3.13
C ILE A 156 22.77 2.86 2.56
N PRO A 157 22.96 2.80 1.24
CA PRO A 157 24.14 2.16 0.66
C PRO A 157 25.44 2.88 1.05
N THR A 158 26.52 2.11 1.20
CA THR A 158 27.85 2.68 1.47
C THR A 158 28.34 3.52 0.28
N THR A 159 29.14 4.55 0.57
CA THR A 159 29.70 5.47 -0.45
C THR A 159 30.41 4.69 -1.56
N GLY A 160 30.05 4.99 -2.82
CA GLY A 160 30.62 4.32 -3.99
C GLY A 160 29.86 3.07 -4.46
N THR A 161 28.85 2.61 -3.71
CA THR A 161 27.97 1.52 -4.17
C THR A 161 27.16 1.97 -5.38
N SER A 162 27.36 1.30 -6.52
CA SER A 162 26.57 1.59 -7.73
C SER A 162 25.12 1.13 -7.59
N ARG A 163 24.20 1.74 -8.36
CA ARG A 163 22.79 1.34 -8.37
C ARG A 163 22.59 -0.13 -8.73
N ILE A 164 23.36 -0.65 -9.70
CA ILE A 164 23.30 -2.04 -10.13
C ILE A 164 23.84 -2.97 -9.03
N ALA A 165 25.00 -2.64 -8.43
CA ALA A 165 25.57 -3.43 -7.34
C ALA A 165 24.63 -3.47 -6.12
N ASN A 166 23.98 -2.36 -5.80
CA ASN A 166 22.93 -2.33 -4.79
C ASN A 166 21.73 -3.19 -5.18
N PHE A 167 21.37 -3.20 -6.47
CA PHE A 167 20.24 -3.96 -6.96
C PHE A 167 20.48 -5.47 -7.02
N GLU A 168 21.67 -5.93 -7.39
CA GLU A 168 21.96 -7.35 -7.56
C GLU A 168 22.45 -8.02 -6.28
N ASP A 169 22.52 -7.29 -5.16
CA ASP A 169 22.99 -7.82 -3.88
C ASP A 169 22.09 -8.96 -3.36
N PRO A 170 22.59 -10.21 -3.30
CA PRO A 170 21.82 -11.36 -2.84
C PRO A 170 21.43 -11.27 -1.35
N ASN A 171 22.12 -10.46 -0.54
CA ASN A 171 21.76 -10.24 0.86
C ASN A 171 20.45 -9.46 1.02
N ARG A 172 19.93 -8.87 -0.06
CA ARG A 172 18.65 -8.15 -0.07
C ARG A 172 17.44 -9.04 -0.31
N THR A 173 17.65 -10.32 -0.64
CA THR A 173 16.56 -11.26 -0.91
C THR A 173 16.40 -12.22 0.25
N ASP A 174 15.18 -12.33 0.76
CA ASP A 174 14.74 -13.40 1.64
C ASP A 174 13.93 -14.41 0.83
N TRP A 175 14.26 -15.69 0.99
CA TRP A 175 13.55 -16.78 0.35
C TRP A 175 12.65 -17.49 1.36
N TYR A 176 11.39 -17.63 0.97
CA TYR A 176 10.40 -18.41 1.69
C TYR A 176 9.92 -19.57 0.82
N ARG A 177 9.35 -20.60 1.45
CA ARG A 177 8.68 -21.69 0.74
C ARG A 177 7.40 -22.10 1.45
N PHE A 178 6.44 -22.58 0.69
CA PHE A 178 5.21 -23.16 1.23
C PHE A 178 4.76 -24.35 0.37
N GLU A 179 4.01 -25.26 0.98
CA GLU A 179 3.39 -26.39 0.29
C GLU A 179 1.95 -26.04 -0.09
N PHE A 180 1.65 -26.07 -1.39
CA PHE A 180 0.29 -25.94 -1.90
C PHE A 180 -0.34 -27.33 -2.02
N ASN A 181 -1.27 -27.64 -1.12
CA ASN A 181 -1.91 -28.96 -1.03
C ASN A 181 -3.38 -28.96 -1.47
N GLU A 182 -3.88 -27.82 -1.96
CA GLU A 182 -5.28 -27.69 -2.37
C GLU A 182 -5.61 -28.62 -3.54
N THR A 183 -6.87 -29.04 -3.60
CA THR A 183 -7.45 -29.84 -4.69
C THR A 183 -7.94 -28.97 -5.84
N THR A 184 -8.10 -27.67 -5.61
CA THR A 184 -8.68 -26.70 -6.53
C THR A 184 -7.77 -25.48 -6.66
N PRO A 185 -7.76 -24.80 -7.81
CA PRO A 185 -6.99 -23.58 -7.97
C PRO A 185 -7.34 -22.51 -6.95
N LYS A 186 -6.35 -21.71 -6.54
CA LYS A 186 -6.56 -20.56 -5.64
C LYS A 186 -5.91 -19.31 -6.20
N LEU A 187 -6.61 -18.19 -6.11
CA LEU A 187 -6.05 -16.86 -6.32
C LEU A 187 -5.36 -16.42 -5.02
N VAL A 188 -4.05 -16.18 -5.10
CA VAL A 188 -3.23 -15.80 -3.96
C VAL A 188 -2.62 -14.44 -4.22
N PHE A 189 -2.83 -13.54 -3.28
CA PHE A 189 -2.22 -12.22 -3.23
C PHE A 189 -0.98 -12.27 -2.36
N PHE A 190 0.18 -12.02 -2.95
CA PHE A 190 1.45 -11.86 -2.23
C PHE A 190 1.75 -10.37 -2.10
N GLN A 191 1.84 -9.86 -0.87
CA GLN A 191 2.02 -8.44 -0.61
C GLN A 191 3.13 -8.24 0.43
N VAL A 192 4.03 -7.31 0.15
CA VAL A 192 5.03 -6.82 1.11
C VAL A 192 4.51 -5.52 1.72
N GLU A 193 4.34 -5.47 3.03
CA GLU A 193 3.99 -4.25 3.75
C GLU A 193 5.23 -3.63 4.38
N LEU A 194 5.35 -2.31 4.21
CA LEU A 194 6.43 -1.48 4.71
C LEU A 194 5.83 -0.19 5.26
N THR A 195 6.47 0.40 6.26
CA THR A 195 6.12 1.73 6.77
C THR A 195 6.45 2.83 5.77
N GLU A 196 7.53 2.67 5.01
CA GLU A 196 7.94 3.60 3.98
C GLU A 196 7.74 3.00 2.58
N ARG A 197 7.14 3.80 1.68
CA ARG A 197 6.85 3.41 0.29
C ARG A 197 7.75 4.17 -0.68
N ASP A 198 8.07 5.40 -0.29
CA ASP A 198 8.89 6.28 -1.10
C ASP A 198 10.29 5.71 -1.25
N GLN A 199 10.67 5.44 -2.50
CA GLN A 199 12.08 5.35 -2.90
C GLN A 199 12.82 4.06 -2.47
N ILE A 200 12.08 2.99 -2.15
CA ILE A 200 12.62 1.68 -1.79
C ILE A 200 12.35 0.67 -2.92
N PRO A 201 13.37 0.06 -3.52
CA PRO A 201 13.18 -1.01 -4.50
C PRO A 201 12.72 -2.27 -3.78
N VAL A 202 11.41 -2.51 -3.82
CA VAL A 202 10.74 -3.65 -3.21
C VAL A 202 10.27 -4.60 -4.30
N ASN A 203 10.44 -5.90 -4.09
CA ASN A 203 9.89 -6.89 -4.99
C ASN A 203 9.39 -8.12 -4.23
N VAL A 204 8.29 -8.70 -4.69
CA VAL A 204 7.86 -10.05 -4.33
C VAL A 204 7.58 -10.84 -5.61
N SER A 205 8.28 -11.96 -5.75
CA SER A 205 8.15 -12.88 -6.89
C SER A 205 7.92 -14.30 -6.39
N VAL A 206 7.18 -15.09 -7.18
CA VAL A 206 6.80 -16.46 -6.85
C VAL A 206 7.48 -17.41 -7.84
N TYR A 207 8.04 -18.51 -7.36
CA TYR A 207 8.79 -19.47 -8.18
C TYR A 207 8.33 -20.90 -7.92
N ARG A 208 8.56 -21.76 -8.92
CA ARG A 208 8.62 -23.22 -8.76
C ARG A 208 9.98 -23.72 -9.23
N LEU A 209 10.35 -24.94 -8.85
CA LEU A 209 11.53 -25.56 -9.43
C LEU A 209 11.20 -26.15 -10.80
N ASN A 210 12.00 -25.79 -11.79
CA ASN A 210 12.06 -26.43 -13.09
C ASN A 210 13.50 -26.93 -13.29
N ASP A 211 13.68 -28.22 -13.57
CA ASP A 211 15.00 -28.87 -13.66
C ASP A 211 15.94 -28.57 -12.47
N GLY A 212 15.39 -28.56 -11.25
CA GLY A 212 16.13 -28.29 -10.02
C GLY A 212 16.57 -26.84 -9.82
N LYS A 213 16.07 -25.89 -10.63
CA LYS A 213 16.35 -24.46 -10.52
C LYS A 213 15.06 -23.65 -10.38
N PRO A 214 15.07 -22.52 -9.65
CA PRO A 214 13.90 -21.66 -9.56
C PRO A 214 13.57 -21.06 -10.93
N ALA A 215 12.33 -21.27 -11.37
CA ALA A 215 11.71 -20.61 -12.51
C ALA A 215 10.53 -19.79 -12.00
N GLU A 216 10.44 -18.53 -12.41
CA GLU A 216 9.37 -17.64 -11.94
C GLU A 216 8.01 -18.13 -12.46
N TYR A 217 7.02 -18.10 -11.58
CA TYR A 217 5.66 -18.53 -11.82
C TYR A 217 4.82 -17.29 -12.09
N TYR A 218 4.22 -17.19 -13.28
CA TYR A 218 3.51 -15.98 -13.75
C TYR A 218 1.99 -16.14 -13.87
N GLU A 219 1.45 -17.34 -13.63
CA GLU A 219 0.02 -17.55 -13.82
C GLU A 219 -0.81 -16.69 -12.86
N GLY A 220 -1.78 -15.95 -13.40
CA GLY A 220 -2.62 -15.01 -12.65
C GLY A 220 -1.94 -13.68 -12.32
N GLU A 221 -0.81 -13.38 -12.95
CA GLU A 221 -0.14 -12.08 -12.84
C GLU A 221 -1.04 -10.93 -13.32
N ASP A 222 -0.94 -9.80 -12.63
CA ASP A 222 -1.63 -8.57 -13.02
C ASP A 222 -1.03 -8.07 -14.35
N PRO A 223 -1.84 -7.87 -15.42
CA PRO A 223 -1.36 -7.40 -16.72
C PRO A 223 -0.67 -6.03 -16.67
N VAL A 224 -0.88 -5.21 -15.63
CA VAL A 224 -0.19 -3.93 -15.45
C VAL A 224 1.04 -4.01 -14.52
N THR A 225 1.49 -5.23 -14.18
CA THR A 225 2.74 -5.47 -13.42
C THR A 225 4.00 -5.01 -14.16
N LEU A 226 3.93 -4.84 -15.48
CA LEU A 226 5.07 -4.42 -16.29
C LEU A 226 5.59 -3.03 -15.84
N PRO A 227 6.92 -2.80 -15.92
CA PRO A 227 7.51 -1.54 -15.51
C PRO A 227 6.85 -0.34 -16.19
N HIS A 228 6.30 0.59 -15.40
CA HIS A 228 5.80 1.86 -15.91
C HIS A 228 6.96 2.74 -16.42
N GLU A 229 6.66 3.65 -17.35
CA GLU A 229 7.58 4.40 -18.23
C GLU A 229 8.75 5.17 -17.56
N VAL A 230 8.82 5.20 -16.22
CA VAL A 230 9.84 5.95 -15.46
C VAL A 230 10.45 5.14 -14.30
N GLN A 231 10.24 3.82 -14.23
CA GLN A 231 10.86 3.00 -13.19
C GLN A 231 12.38 2.93 -13.37
N ALA A 232 13.13 3.40 -12.38
CA ALA A 232 14.59 3.33 -12.39
C ALA A 232 15.13 1.90 -12.15
N LEU A 233 14.34 1.06 -11.47
CA LEU A 233 14.65 -0.33 -11.11
C LEU A 233 13.35 -1.14 -11.14
N PRO A 234 13.37 -2.40 -11.61
CA PRO A 234 12.18 -3.25 -11.62
C PRO A 234 11.83 -3.70 -10.19
N GLY A 235 10.54 -3.83 -9.90
CA GLY A 235 10.06 -4.37 -8.64
C GLY A 235 8.57 -4.17 -8.46
N ASN A 236 7.92 -5.11 -7.78
CA ASN A 236 6.53 -5.02 -7.42
C ASN A 236 6.31 -5.51 -5.98
N LYS A 237 5.84 -4.64 -5.06
CA LYS A 237 5.51 -5.05 -3.68
C LYS A 237 4.18 -5.81 -3.55
N PHE A 238 3.44 -5.97 -4.63
CA PHE A 238 2.19 -6.73 -4.68
C PHE A 238 2.11 -7.55 -5.95
N THR A 239 1.94 -8.87 -5.84
CA THR A 239 1.79 -9.73 -7.01
C THR A 239 0.68 -10.77 -6.78
N PRO A 240 -0.38 -10.80 -7.61
CA PRO A 240 -1.36 -11.87 -7.59
C PRO A 240 -0.87 -13.08 -8.39
N ARG A 241 -1.23 -14.29 -7.96
CA ARG A 241 -1.00 -15.53 -8.71
C ARG A 241 -2.18 -16.48 -8.58
N ILE A 242 -2.49 -17.24 -9.62
CA ILE A 242 -3.41 -18.38 -9.56
C ILE A 242 -2.57 -19.64 -9.41
N LEU A 243 -2.57 -20.25 -8.22
CA LEU A 243 -1.87 -21.49 -7.96
C LEU A 243 -2.78 -22.66 -8.31
N LYS A 244 -2.32 -23.55 -9.20
CA LYS A 244 -3.09 -24.71 -9.67
C LYS A 244 -2.47 -26.05 -9.25
N ASP A 245 -1.15 -26.13 -9.35
CA ASP A 245 -0.43 -27.39 -9.19
C ASP A 245 -0.04 -27.61 -7.74
N ARG A 246 -0.26 -28.83 -7.23
CA ARG A 246 0.23 -29.20 -5.90
C ARG A 246 1.76 -29.20 -5.82
N GLY A 247 2.25 -28.96 -4.61
CA GLY A 247 3.66 -29.08 -4.24
C GLY A 247 4.28 -27.76 -3.78
N THR A 248 5.61 -27.73 -3.77
CA THR A 248 6.38 -26.61 -3.22
C THR A 248 6.40 -25.41 -4.15
N TYR A 249 6.06 -24.25 -3.59
CA TYR A 249 6.30 -22.94 -4.18
C TYR A 249 7.32 -22.19 -3.33
N TYR A 250 8.08 -21.31 -3.99
CA TYR A 250 9.06 -20.43 -3.36
C TYR A 250 8.63 -18.99 -3.55
N VAL A 251 8.92 -18.13 -2.56
CA VAL A 251 8.65 -16.69 -2.63
C VAL A 251 9.97 -15.98 -2.37
N ALA A 252 10.42 -15.18 -3.33
CA ALA A 252 11.56 -14.29 -3.13
C ALA A 252 11.02 -12.92 -2.74
N VAL A 253 11.37 -12.45 -1.55
CA VAL A 253 11.05 -11.11 -1.07
C VAL A 253 12.32 -10.28 -1.03
N ARG A 254 12.29 -9.16 -1.73
CA ARG A 254 13.26 -8.11 -1.60
C ARG A 254 12.60 -6.91 -0.96
N SER A 255 12.87 -6.66 0.31
CA SER A 255 12.23 -5.57 1.05
C SER A 255 13.06 -4.29 1.08
N SER A 256 14.40 -4.41 1.11
CA SER A 256 15.33 -3.29 1.25
C SER A 256 14.95 -2.31 2.40
N HIS A 257 14.35 -2.82 3.48
CA HIS A 257 13.86 -2.02 4.61
C HIS A 257 14.08 -2.77 5.95
N PRO A 258 14.36 -2.07 7.07
CA PRO A 258 14.67 -2.71 8.35
C PRO A 258 13.55 -3.60 8.91
N GLU A 259 12.29 -3.31 8.57
CA GLU A 259 11.12 -4.11 8.90
C GLU A 259 10.27 -4.38 7.65
N TYR A 260 9.73 -5.58 7.49
CA TYR A 260 8.64 -5.80 6.55
C TYR A 260 7.70 -6.90 6.99
N LYS A 261 6.52 -6.94 6.38
CA LYS A 261 5.56 -8.04 6.53
C LYS A 261 5.27 -8.64 5.17
N LEU A 262 5.47 -9.95 5.01
CA LEU A 262 4.95 -10.69 3.87
C LEU A 262 3.56 -11.18 4.22
N ARG A 263 2.53 -10.64 3.56
CA ARG A 263 1.15 -11.12 3.67
C ARG A 263 0.79 -11.96 2.46
N THR A 264 0.19 -13.11 2.73
CA THR A 264 -0.50 -13.90 1.73
C THR A 264 -2.00 -13.91 2.04
N ARG A 265 -2.84 -13.60 1.05
CA ARG A 265 -4.30 -13.74 1.13
C ARG A 265 -4.76 -14.72 0.07
N VAL A 266 -5.65 -15.64 0.43
CA VAL A 266 -6.07 -16.75 -0.41
C VAL A 266 -7.56 -16.62 -0.69
N TYR A 267 -7.92 -16.67 -1.97
CA TYR A 267 -9.27 -16.60 -2.48
C TYR A 267 -9.51 -17.73 -3.48
N ASP A 268 -10.78 -18.05 -3.73
CA ASP A 268 -11.13 -18.77 -4.95
C ASP A 268 -10.88 -17.86 -6.17
N PRO A 269 -10.47 -18.40 -7.32
CA PRO A 269 -10.37 -17.61 -8.54
C PRO A 269 -11.78 -17.26 -9.07
N PRO A 270 -11.93 -16.13 -9.78
CA PRO A 270 -13.19 -15.80 -10.45
C PRO A 270 -13.55 -16.84 -11.53
N PRO A 271 -14.84 -16.94 -11.92
CA PRO A 271 -15.97 -16.13 -11.46
C PRO A 271 -16.48 -16.54 -10.07
N PHE A 272 -16.98 -15.56 -9.30
CA PHE A 272 -17.53 -15.78 -7.97
C PHE A 272 -19.04 -15.97 -8.01
N ALA A 273 -19.55 -16.95 -7.27
CA ALA A 273 -21.00 -17.12 -7.08
C ALA A 273 -21.57 -16.12 -6.05
N ASP A 274 -20.77 -15.76 -5.05
CA ASP A 274 -21.11 -14.73 -4.06
C ASP A 274 -20.55 -13.36 -4.50
N ALA A 275 -21.46 -12.40 -4.73
CA ALA A 275 -21.09 -11.02 -5.04
C ALA A 275 -20.30 -10.36 -3.92
N GLY A 276 -20.52 -10.74 -2.65
CA GLY A 276 -19.77 -10.26 -1.50
C GLY A 276 -18.30 -10.62 -1.60
N GLN A 277 -18.00 -11.88 -1.92
CA GLN A 277 -16.63 -12.35 -2.16
C GLN A 277 -15.99 -11.66 -3.36
N ALA A 278 -16.73 -11.41 -4.44
CA ALA A 278 -16.23 -10.68 -5.61
C ALA A 278 -15.77 -9.26 -5.23
N VAL A 279 -16.62 -8.51 -4.52
CA VAL A 279 -16.31 -7.14 -4.06
C VAL A 279 -15.14 -7.15 -3.09
N ARG A 280 -15.12 -8.06 -2.11
CA ARG A 280 -13.99 -8.17 -1.16
C ARG A 280 -12.66 -8.40 -1.88
N THR A 281 -12.64 -9.35 -2.82
CA THR A 281 -11.42 -9.70 -3.57
C THR A 281 -10.95 -8.52 -4.43
N ALA A 282 -11.88 -7.86 -5.14
CA ALA A 282 -11.58 -6.70 -5.97
C ALA A 282 -11.06 -5.50 -5.16
N VAL A 283 -11.66 -5.22 -3.99
CA VAL A 283 -11.22 -4.14 -3.09
C VAL A 283 -9.84 -4.45 -2.51
N ASP A 284 -9.58 -5.71 -2.12
CA ASP A 284 -8.25 -6.09 -1.65
C ASP A 284 -7.19 -5.96 -2.73
N TYR A 285 -7.52 -6.37 -3.95
CA TYR A 285 -6.65 -6.23 -5.12
C TYR A 285 -6.31 -4.77 -5.40
N ILE A 286 -7.31 -3.92 -5.61
CA ILE A 286 -7.09 -2.55 -6.08
C ILE A 286 -6.36 -1.70 -5.03
N LEU A 287 -6.62 -1.95 -3.75
CA LEU A 287 -5.93 -1.27 -2.66
C LEU A 287 -4.46 -1.68 -2.56
N ALA A 288 -4.16 -2.97 -2.74
CA ALA A 288 -2.79 -3.45 -2.77
C ALA A 288 -2.03 -2.96 -4.01
N ALA A 289 -2.68 -2.99 -5.18
CA ALA A 289 -2.11 -2.50 -6.44
C ALA A 289 -1.79 -1.00 -6.40
N GLY A 290 -2.71 -0.19 -5.85
CA GLY A 290 -2.50 1.25 -5.67
C GLY A 290 -1.35 1.60 -4.73
N ASP A 291 -1.30 0.96 -3.56
CA ASP A 291 -0.16 1.10 -2.63
C ASP A 291 1.15 0.58 -3.26
N SER A 292 1.08 -0.44 -4.10
CA SER A 292 2.23 -0.97 -4.83
C SER A 292 2.82 0.01 -5.84
N TRP A 293 1.96 0.69 -6.60
CA TRP A 293 2.38 1.69 -7.59
C TRP A 293 3.28 2.78 -6.97
N HIS A 294 2.95 3.23 -5.75
CA HIS A 294 3.73 4.24 -5.03
C HIS A 294 5.12 3.76 -4.59
N ALA A 295 5.27 2.46 -4.34
CA ALA A 295 6.59 1.88 -4.08
C ALA A 295 7.40 1.64 -5.36
N ASN A 296 6.72 1.26 -6.45
CA ASN A 296 7.38 0.83 -7.68
C ASN A 296 7.75 2.00 -8.61
N THR A 297 7.23 3.21 -8.38
CA THR A 297 7.48 4.37 -9.27
C THR A 297 8.40 5.41 -8.60
N PRO A 298 9.70 5.14 -8.41
CA PRO A 298 10.63 6.15 -7.97
C PRO A 298 10.93 7.08 -9.14
N ARG A 299 10.35 8.27 -9.12
CA ARG A 299 10.80 9.41 -9.95
C ARG A 299 12.18 9.86 -9.45
N ARG A 300 13.25 9.15 -9.83
CA ARG A 300 14.68 9.50 -9.61
C ARG A 300 15.12 9.86 -8.17
N GLY A 301 14.28 9.72 -7.16
CA GLY A 301 14.70 9.70 -5.76
C GLY A 301 14.63 8.26 -5.31
N GLY A 302 15.72 7.50 -5.32
CA GLY A 302 15.86 6.25 -4.55
C GLY A 302 16.60 6.56 -3.25
N THR A 303 16.79 5.61 -2.32
CA THR A 303 17.80 5.75 -1.23
C THR A 303 19.19 6.15 -1.76
N LEU A 304 19.50 5.79 -3.01
CA LEU A 304 20.70 6.18 -3.75
C LEU A 304 20.73 7.64 -4.24
N ASP A 305 19.57 8.28 -4.39
CA ASP A 305 19.41 9.64 -4.94
C ASP A 305 18.71 10.61 -3.94
N ARG A 306 18.40 10.15 -2.71
CA ARG A 306 17.68 10.88 -1.63
C ARG A 306 18.30 12.24 -1.31
N VAL A 307 19.62 12.33 -1.40
CA VAL A 307 20.38 13.56 -1.13
C VAL A 307 20.55 14.47 -2.35
N ALA A 308 20.27 13.97 -3.56
CA ALA A 308 20.41 14.78 -4.77
C ALA A 308 19.17 15.64 -5.03
N SER A 309 17.96 15.17 -4.68
CA SER A 309 16.71 15.90 -4.94
C SER A 309 15.50 15.33 -4.17
N VAL A 310 15.27 15.75 -2.92
CA VAL A 310 13.91 15.69 -2.34
C VAL A 310 13.06 16.75 -3.05
N HIS A 311 12.61 16.45 -4.26
CA HIS A 311 11.66 17.32 -4.91
C HIS A 311 10.30 17.15 -4.24
N GLN A 312 9.63 18.27 -3.94
CA GLN A 312 8.21 18.28 -3.57
C GLN A 312 7.36 17.43 -4.55
N GLU A 313 7.81 17.28 -5.78
CA GLU A 313 7.13 16.54 -6.85
C GLU A 313 7.03 15.03 -6.61
N THR A 314 7.89 14.43 -5.78
CA THR A 314 7.85 12.99 -5.46
C THR A 314 7.09 12.69 -4.19
N SER A 315 7.15 13.58 -3.19
CA SER A 315 6.41 13.41 -1.93
C SER A 315 4.94 13.85 -2.03
N LEU A 316 4.60 14.76 -2.95
CA LEU A 316 3.24 15.32 -3.06
C LEU A 316 2.41 14.75 -4.20
N CYS A 317 2.97 13.86 -5.01
CA CYS A 317 2.22 13.24 -6.09
C CYS A 317 1.15 12.31 -5.51
N VAL A 318 -0.11 12.55 -5.92
CA VAL A 318 -1.24 11.66 -5.64
C VAL A 318 -1.51 10.68 -6.78
N ALA A 319 -0.63 10.62 -7.79
CA ALA A 319 -0.65 9.63 -8.87
C ALA A 319 -1.99 9.45 -9.60
N CYS A 320 -2.87 10.47 -9.57
CA CYS A 320 -4.25 10.44 -10.05
C CYS A 320 -4.94 9.09 -9.80
N HIS A 321 -4.90 8.16 -10.76
CA HIS A 321 -5.56 6.86 -10.70
C HIS A 321 -5.09 5.94 -9.56
N ALA A 322 -3.77 5.84 -9.33
CA ALA A 322 -3.21 4.88 -8.37
C ALA A 322 -3.51 5.23 -6.90
N THR A 323 -4.03 6.44 -6.61
CA THR A 323 -4.53 6.80 -5.27
C THR A 323 -6.05 6.97 -5.28
N HIS A 324 -6.62 7.67 -6.26
CA HIS A 324 -8.04 8.01 -6.22
C HIS A 324 -8.96 6.81 -6.44
N PHE A 325 -8.62 5.88 -7.34
CA PHE A 325 -9.47 4.73 -7.61
C PHE A 325 -9.46 3.71 -6.45
N PRO A 326 -8.29 3.33 -5.89
CA PRO A 326 -8.27 2.45 -4.72
C PRO A 326 -8.96 3.06 -3.50
N LEU A 327 -8.76 4.36 -3.24
CA LEU A 327 -9.46 5.04 -2.15
C LEU A 327 -10.97 5.06 -2.36
N ARG A 328 -11.43 5.43 -3.57
CA ARG A 328 -12.86 5.39 -3.90
C ARG A 328 -13.42 4.00 -3.68
N ALA A 329 -12.77 2.96 -4.20
CA ALA A 329 -13.21 1.57 -4.07
C ALA A 329 -13.35 1.16 -2.59
N GLN A 330 -12.29 1.34 -1.78
CA GLN A 330 -12.34 0.95 -0.36
C GLN A 330 -13.33 1.79 0.45
N ILE A 331 -13.40 3.10 0.23
CA ILE A 331 -14.30 4.00 1.00
C ILE A 331 -15.77 3.71 0.67
N TYR A 332 -16.12 3.55 -0.62
CA TYR A 332 -17.48 3.18 -1.00
C TYR A 332 -17.83 1.75 -0.60
N ALA A 333 -16.89 0.80 -0.64
CA ALA A 333 -17.13 -0.52 -0.08
C ALA A 333 -17.41 -0.45 1.43
N THR A 334 -16.68 0.40 2.16
CA THR A 334 -16.91 0.60 3.60
C THR A 334 -18.30 1.15 3.90
N ARG A 335 -18.79 2.11 3.09
CA ARG A 335 -20.18 2.59 3.14
C ARG A 335 -21.22 1.48 3.03
N ASN A 336 -20.89 0.42 2.30
CA ASN A 336 -21.76 -0.72 2.03
C ASN A 336 -21.47 -1.93 2.93
N GLY A 337 -20.82 -1.72 4.08
CA GLY A 337 -20.62 -2.75 5.11
C GLY A 337 -19.37 -3.61 4.94
N TYR A 338 -18.50 -3.33 3.98
CA TYR A 338 -17.24 -4.07 3.81
C TYR A 338 -16.15 -3.51 4.73
N PRO A 339 -15.52 -4.32 5.60
CA PRO A 339 -14.50 -3.81 6.52
C PRO A 339 -13.23 -3.37 5.78
N VAL A 340 -12.49 -2.45 6.40
CA VAL A 340 -11.12 -2.13 5.99
C VAL A 340 -10.18 -3.22 6.52
N VAL A 341 -9.71 -4.09 5.61
CA VAL A 341 -8.72 -5.14 5.93
C VAL A 341 -7.29 -4.59 5.85
N GLN A 342 -7.00 -3.80 4.82
CA GLN A 342 -5.68 -3.23 4.51
C GLN A 342 -5.52 -1.82 5.08
N LYS A 343 -5.54 -1.73 6.42
CA LYS A 343 -5.55 -0.44 7.14
C LYS A 343 -4.34 0.44 6.85
N GLN A 344 -3.15 -0.16 6.76
CA GLN A 344 -1.90 0.58 6.54
C GLN A 344 -1.81 1.16 5.12
N GLN A 345 -2.37 0.47 4.14
CA GLN A 345 -2.47 0.93 2.75
C GLN A 345 -3.51 2.05 2.65
N LEU A 346 -4.69 1.87 3.26
CA LEU A 346 -5.70 2.92 3.30
C LEU A 346 -5.15 4.20 3.96
N GLN A 347 -4.51 4.07 5.13
CA GLN A 347 -3.89 5.19 5.83
C GLN A 347 -2.85 5.90 4.96
N PHE A 348 -1.93 5.15 4.33
CA PHE A 348 -0.91 5.75 3.48
C PHE A 348 -1.53 6.55 2.32
N LEU A 349 -2.52 5.98 1.62
CA LEU A 349 -3.17 6.66 0.51
C LEU A 349 -3.99 7.88 0.96
N THR A 350 -4.65 7.85 2.13
CA THR A 350 -5.35 9.03 2.66
C THR A 350 -4.38 10.12 3.12
N GLU A 351 -3.25 9.75 3.71
CA GLU A 351 -2.18 10.70 4.05
C GLU A 351 -1.61 11.40 2.81
N ARG A 352 -1.50 10.69 1.67
CA ARG A 352 -1.14 11.33 0.39
C ARG A 352 -2.15 12.39 -0.03
N PHE A 353 -3.44 12.13 0.18
CA PHE A 353 -4.46 13.14 -0.11
C PHE A 353 -4.33 14.35 0.82
N TYR A 354 -4.23 14.14 2.14
CA TYR A 354 -4.11 15.25 3.08
C TYR A 354 -2.87 16.12 2.81
N ASN A 355 -1.78 15.52 2.36
CA ASN A 355 -0.52 16.21 2.15
C ASN A 355 -0.40 16.92 0.79
N ASN A 356 -1.34 16.75 -0.15
CA ASN A 356 -1.23 17.28 -1.51
C ASN A 356 -1.54 18.79 -1.66
N PRO A 357 -2.63 19.36 -1.10
CA PRO A 357 -3.01 20.73 -1.40
C PRO A 357 -1.98 21.77 -0.95
N ARG A 358 -1.83 22.86 -1.71
CA ARG A 358 -0.90 23.96 -1.41
C ARG A 358 -1.60 25.31 -1.47
N PRO A 359 -1.12 26.34 -0.75
CA PRO A 359 -1.66 27.69 -0.89
C PRO A 359 -1.76 28.10 -2.36
N PHE A 360 -2.92 28.61 -2.76
CA PHE A 360 -3.15 29.08 -4.12
C PHE A 360 -2.64 30.52 -4.24
N PHE A 361 -1.61 30.71 -5.08
CA PHE A 361 -0.91 31.98 -5.17
C PHE A 361 -1.83 33.11 -5.65
N GLY A 362 -1.80 34.24 -4.94
CA GLY A 362 -2.70 35.38 -5.15
C GLY A 362 -4.08 35.22 -4.50
N PHE A 363 -4.35 34.08 -3.85
CA PHE A 363 -5.59 33.80 -3.14
C PHE A 363 -5.37 33.25 -1.73
N GLU A 364 -4.19 33.48 -1.15
CA GLU A 364 -3.80 32.97 0.16
C GLU A 364 -4.68 33.54 1.28
N GLU A 365 -5.10 34.81 1.16
CA GLU A 365 -5.99 35.47 2.12
C GLU A 365 -7.39 34.87 2.14
N GLN A 366 -7.86 34.30 1.02
CA GLN A 366 -9.12 33.56 0.97
C GLN A 366 -8.97 32.11 1.45
N GLY A 367 -7.76 31.71 1.87
CA GLY A 367 -7.44 30.35 2.31
C GLY A 367 -7.49 29.31 1.20
N ALA A 368 -7.59 29.72 -0.07
CA ALA A 368 -7.76 28.80 -1.19
C ALA A 368 -6.50 27.96 -1.40
N VAL A 369 -6.69 26.69 -1.77
CA VAL A 369 -5.59 25.77 -2.08
C VAL A 369 -5.68 25.24 -3.51
N TRP A 370 -4.57 24.85 -4.10
CA TRP A 370 -4.52 24.20 -5.40
C TRP A 370 -3.76 22.87 -5.33
N ALA A 371 -4.03 21.99 -6.30
CA ALA A 371 -3.29 20.75 -6.50
C ALA A 371 -2.19 20.96 -7.55
N ARG A 372 -0.93 20.84 -7.14
CA ARG A 372 0.24 20.95 -8.04
C ARG A 372 0.38 19.67 -8.89
N MET A 373 0.92 19.81 -10.11
CA MET A 373 1.28 18.72 -11.04
C MET A 373 0.10 17.98 -11.71
N ILE A 374 -1.09 18.56 -11.77
CA ILE A 374 -2.25 17.96 -12.44
C ILE A 374 -3.01 19.03 -13.23
N SER A 375 -3.34 18.75 -14.49
CA SER A 375 -4.08 19.64 -15.40
C SER A 375 -5.60 19.69 -15.16
N ALA A 376 -6.08 19.03 -14.10
CA ALA A 376 -7.48 18.90 -13.69
C ALA A 376 -7.68 19.21 -12.18
N PRO A 377 -7.33 20.43 -11.72
CA PRO A 377 -7.30 20.76 -10.30
C PRO A 377 -8.68 20.71 -9.62
N ALA A 378 -9.77 21.11 -10.29
CA ALA A 378 -11.10 21.06 -9.69
C ALA A 378 -11.58 19.61 -9.50
N SER A 379 -11.34 18.75 -10.50
CA SER A 379 -11.61 17.31 -10.40
C SER A 379 -10.87 16.70 -9.22
N VAL A 380 -9.56 16.93 -9.12
CA VAL A 380 -8.72 16.31 -8.10
C VAL A 380 -9.06 16.81 -6.71
N LEU A 381 -9.08 18.12 -6.50
CA LEU A 381 -9.37 18.68 -5.18
C LEU A 381 -10.78 18.33 -4.71
N GLY A 382 -11.78 18.47 -5.59
CA GLY A 382 -13.15 18.07 -5.30
C GLY A 382 -13.25 16.61 -4.91
N ARG A 383 -12.67 15.70 -5.70
CA ARG A 383 -12.69 14.26 -5.42
C ARG A 383 -11.96 13.92 -4.12
N MET A 384 -10.79 14.52 -3.85
CA MET A 384 -10.05 14.30 -2.62
C MET A 384 -10.86 14.72 -1.39
N SER A 385 -11.43 15.93 -1.42
CA SER A 385 -12.23 16.46 -0.32
C SER A 385 -13.53 15.67 -0.11
N HIS A 386 -14.19 15.24 -1.20
CA HIS A 386 -15.33 14.34 -1.12
C HIS A 386 -14.98 13.00 -0.45
N LEU A 387 -13.95 12.32 -0.94
CA LEU A 387 -13.56 11.00 -0.43
C LEU A 387 -13.07 11.06 1.02
N LEU A 388 -12.27 12.08 1.36
CA LEU A 388 -11.81 12.27 2.74
C LEU A 388 -12.94 12.65 3.68
N GLY A 389 -13.95 13.40 3.22
CA GLY A 389 -15.15 13.65 4.02
C GLY A 389 -15.84 12.35 4.45
N ILE A 390 -16.00 11.40 3.52
CA ILE A 390 -16.58 10.08 3.81
C ILE A 390 -15.66 9.28 4.74
N PHE A 391 -14.35 9.28 4.50
CA PHE A 391 -13.37 8.60 5.35
C PHE A 391 -13.39 9.12 6.79
N GLU A 392 -13.47 10.43 6.98
CA GLU A 392 -13.53 11.06 8.30
C GLU A 392 -14.81 10.71 9.03
N GLU A 393 -15.94 10.72 8.34
CA GLU A 393 -17.24 10.39 8.93
C GLU A 393 -17.37 8.92 9.32
N GLN A 394 -16.81 8.00 8.52
CA GLN A 394 -17.14 6.57 8.62
C GLN A 394 -15.98 5.66 9.02
N VAL A 395 -14.76 6.15 8.97
CA VAL A 395 -13.56 5.35 9.23
C VAL A 395 -12.71 5.92 10.34
N SER A 396 -12.25 7.17 10.23
CA SER A 396 -11.32 7.74 11.23
C SER A 396 -12.01 8.40 12.41
N GLY A 397 -13.18 9.01 12.20
CA GLY A 397 -13.84 9.87 13.20
C GLY A 397 -13.12 11.20 13.45
N GLU A 398 -12.06 11.53 12.70
CA GLU A 398 -11.23 12.73 12.89
C GLU A 398 -11.52 13.74 11.78
N ARG A 399 -12.29 14.79 12.09
CA ARG A 399 -12.61 15.85 11.13
C ARG A 399 -11.42 16.78 10.89
N ARG A 400 -11.05 17.04 9.62
CA ARG A 400 -10.00 18.01 9.25
C ARG A 400 -10.55 19.21 8.50
N ALA A 401 -11.29 20.08 9.22
CA ALA A 401 -11.99 21.23 8.64
C ALA A 401 -11.10 22.11 7.74
N ALA A 402 -9.90 22.48 8.21
CA ALA A 402 -8.98 23.34 7.45
C ALA A 402 -8.61 22.79 6.06
N PHE A 403 -8.50 21.46 5.93
CA PHE A 403 -8.25 20.82 4.63
C PHE A 403 -9.44 21.02 3.68
N HIS A 404 -10.66 20.77 4.17
CA HIS A 404 -11.87 20.92 3.37
C HIS A 404 -12.17 22.39 3.04
N ASP A 405 -11.96 23.30 3.98
CA ASP A 405 -12.21 24.73 3.81
C ASP A 405 -11.31 25.33 2.72
N GLY A 406 -10.03 24.95 2.71
CA GLY A 406 -9.11 25.42 1.67
C GLY A 406 -9.50 24.92 0.28
N VAL A 407 -9.91 23.65 0.16
CA VAL A 407 -10.42 23.08 -1.09
C VAL A 407 -11.71 23.78 -1.52
N ALA A 408 -12.64 24.02 -0.58
CA ALA A 408 -13.88 24.73 -0.85
C ALA A 408 -13.62 26.16 -1.35
N GLY A 409 -12.60 26.85 -0.82
CA GLY A 409 -12.15 28.16 -1.30
C GLY A 409 -11.79 28.14 -2.78
N TYR A 410 -11.00 27.16 -3.21
CA TYR A 410 -10.66 27.00 -4.62
C TYR A 410 -11.88 26.68 -5.51
N LEU A 411 -12.74 25.75 -5.08
CA LEU A 411 -13.92 25.37 -5.86
C LEU A 411 -14.90 26.53 -6.02
N LYS A 412 -15.06 27.37 -5.00
CA LYS A 412 -15.86 28.61 -5.08
C LYS A 412 -15.27 29.59 -6.10
N LEU A 413 -13.96 29.77 -6.13
CA LEU A 413 -13.29 30.60 -7.14
C LEU A 413 -13.45 30.01 -8.54
N TYR A 414 -13.30 28.70 -8.69
CA TYR A 414 -13.40 27.99 -9.96
C TYR A 414 -14.79 28.13 -10.60
N TYR A 415 -15.86 28.08 -9.80
CA TYR A 415 -17.25 28.27 -10.24
C TYR A 415 -17.75 29.71 -10.18
N SER A 416 -16.94 30.65 -9.67
CA SER A 416 -17.34 32.05 -9.54
C SER A 416 -17.71 32.66 -10.90
N GLY A 417 -18.88 33.29 -10.95
CA GLY A 417 -19.39 33.95 -12.16
C GLY A 417 -19.83 33.01 -13.29
N ARG A 418 -19.81 31.69 -13.08
CA ARG A 418 -20.27 30.71 -14.09
C ARG A 418 -21.77 30.43 -13.96
N ASP A 419 -22.41 30.29 -15.11
CA ASP A 419 -23.81 29.88 -15.26
C ASP A 419 -23.96 28.49 -15.90
N LYS A 420 -22.88 27.93 -16.45
CA LYS A 420 -22.80 26.63 -17.11
C LYS A 420 -21.59 25.82 -16.66
N LEU A 421 -21.70 24.50 -16.76
CA LEU A 421 -20.58 23.60 -16.49
C LEU A 421 -19.37 23.97 -17.37
N PRO A 422 -18.14 23.92 -16.82
CA PRO A 422 -16.93 24.05 -17.61
C PRO A 422 -16.77 22.84 -18.56
N SER A 423 -15.85 22.95 -19.50
CA SER A 423 -15.42 21.81 -20.32
C SER A 423 -14.83 20.69 -19.46
N ASP A 424 -14.79 19.47 -20.01
CA ASP A 424 -14.12 18.36 -19.33
C ASP A 424 -12.67 18.69 -19.01
N GLU A 425 -12.22 18.25 -17.84
CA GLU A 425 -10.82 18.36 -17.46
C GLU A 425 -10.04 17.12 -17.96
N THR A 426 -8.80 17.33 -18.38
CA THR A 426 -7.86 16.24 -18.68
C THR A 426 -6.93 16.02 -17.50
N ASN A 427 -6.82 14.77 -17.05
CA ASN A 427 -5.82 14.35 -16.06
C ASN A 427 -4.63 13.64 -16.72
N GLY A 428 -4.45 13.83 -18.03
CA GLY A 428 -3.41 13.17 -18.84
C GLY A 428 -3.79 11.78 -19.35
N ASN A 429 -5.03 11.33 -19.15
CA ASN A 429 -5.53 10.05 -19.67
C ASN A 429 -6.93 10.19 -20.30
N THR A 430 -7.32 9.16 -21.06
CA THR A 430 -8.67 8.99 -21.61
C THR A 430 -9.41 7.87 -20.89
N PRO A 431 -10.74 7.96 -20.71
CA PRO A 431 -11.61 9.07 -21.12
C PRO A 431 -11.36 10.35 -20.30
N LEU A 432 -11.71 11.50 -20.86
CA LEU A 432 -11.67 12.78 -20.14
C LEU A 432 -12.59 12.73 -18.91
N VAL A 433 -12.28 13.53 -17.89
CA VAL A 433 -13.09 13.56 -16.67
C VAL A 433 -14.38 14.31 -16.95
N SER A 434 -15.51 13.67 -16.67
CA SER A 434 -16.84 14.25 -16.87
C SER A 434 -17.02 15.55 -16.08
N ALA A 435 -17.45 16.62 -16.75
CA ALA A 435 -17.83 17.87 -16.08
C ALA A 435 -18.94 17.68 -15.01
N HIS A 436 -19.81 16.68 -15.18
CA HIS A 436 -20.84 16.33 -14.19
C HIS A 436 -20.23 15.74 -12.92
N GLU A 437 -19.20 14.88 -13.05
CA GLU A 437 -18.45 14.35 -11.90
C GLU A 437 -17.75 15.48 -11.13
N VAL A 438 -17.09 16.39 -11.85
CA VAL A 438 -16.37 17.53 -11.25
C VAL A 438 -17.34 18.44 -10.48
N ALA A 439 -18.49 18.75 -11.07
CA ALA A 439 -19.51 19.58 -10.43
C ALA A 439 -20.16 18.87 -9.23
N TRP A 440 -20.39 17.57 -9.31
CA TRP A 440 -20.95 16.79 -8.21
C TRP A 440 -20.04 16.83 -6.98
N TYR A 441 -18.73 16.61 -7.16
CA TYR A 441 -17.78 16.71 -6.04
C TYR A 441 -17.58 18.15 -5.57
N ALA A 442 -17.67 19.13 -6.46
CA ALA A 442 -17.67 20.51 -6.03
C ALA A 442 -18.89 20.82 -5.15
N TRP A 443 -20.07 20.32 -5.51
CA TRP A 443 -21.27 20.44 -4.69
C TRP A 443 -21.12 19.70 -3.36
N SER A 444 -20.58 18.48 -3.35
CA SER A 444 -20.49 17.70 -2.12
C SER A 444 -19.65 18.41 -1.05
N VAL A 445 -18.62 19.15 -1.50
CA VAL A 445 -17.71 19.94 -0.66
C VAL A 445 -18.27 21.32 -0.30
N THR A 446 -18.84 22.05 -1.27
CA THR A 446 -19.23 23.46 -1.08
C THR A 446 -20.69 23.65 -0.69
N LYS A 447 -21.54 22.65 -0.98
CA LYS A 447 -23.00 22.69 -0.90
C LYS A 447 -23.62 23.85 -1.69
N ASP A 448 -22.96 24.34 -2.75
CA ASP A 448 -23.52 25.40 -3.61
C ASP A 448 -24.75 24.89 -4.38
N PRO A 449 -25.97 25.42 -4.10
CA PRO A 449 -27.19 24.93 -4.72
C PRO A 449 -27.23 25.12 -6.25
N LYS A 450 -26.48 26.09 -6.79
CA LYS A 450 -26.45 26.36 -8.24
C LYS A 450 -25.88 25.20 -9.04
N LEU A 451 -24.97 24.43 -8.43
CA LEU A 451 -24.32 23.31 -9.10
C LEU A 451 -25.32 22.21 -9.48
N GLY A 452 -26.38 21.99 -8.70
CA GLY A 452 -27.44 21.05 -9.06
C GLY A 452 -28.15 21.46 -10.36
N ASP A 453 -28.48 22.74 -10.50
CA ASP A 453 -29.14 23.26 -11.72
C ASP A 453 -28.19 23.24 -12.93
N MET A 454 -26.91 23.56 -12.73
CA MET A 454 -25.88 23.45 -13.77
C MET A 454 -25.69 22.01 -14.23
N ILE A 455 -25.69 21.04 -13.31
CA ILE A 455 -25.61 19.61 -13.62
C ILE A 455 -26.85 19.17 -14.40
N ALA A 456 -28.05 19.52 -13.94
CA ALA A 456 -29.30 19.15 -14.60
C ALA A 456 -29.43 19.72 -16.03
N GLY A 457 -28.92 20.93 -16.26
CA GLY A 457 -28.88 21.60 -17.55
C GLY A 457 -27.64 21.27 -18.42
N GLY A 458 -26.66 20.57 -17.87
CA GLY A 458 -25.39 20.29 -18.54
C GLY A 458 -25.53 19.33 -19.71
N GLU A 459 -24.69 19.53 -20.73
CA GLU A 459 -24.63 18.65 -21.91
C GLU A 459 -24.16 17.24 -21.53
N VAL A 460 -24.80 16.22 -22.11
CA VAL A 460 -24.44 14.81 -21.90
C VAL A 460 -23.85 14.26 -23.20
N LYS A 461 -22.53 14.09 -23.23
CA LYS A 461 -21.78 13.75 -24.47
C LYS A 461 -21.60 12.25 -24.67
N ASN A 462 -21.65 11.47 -23.60
CA ASN A 462 -21.40 10.03 -23.62
C ASN A 462 -22.10 9.32 -22.44
N ALA A 463 -21.96 8.00 -22.34
CA ALA A 463 -22.59 7.21 -21.29
C ALA A 463 -22.03 7.52 -19.90
N ILE A 464 -20.76 7.91 -19.80
CA ILE A 464 -20.10 8.32 -18.55
C ILE A 464 -20.77 9.57 -17.97
N ASP A 465 -21.00 10.60 -18.80
CA ASP A 465 -21.71 11.83 -18.40
C ASP A 465 -23.14 11.51 -17.95
N LEU A 466 -23.83 10.63 -18.68
CA LEU A 466 -25.20 10.24 -18.36
C LEU A 466 -25.29 9.60 -16.98
N CYS A 467 -24.34 8.72 -16.66
CA CYS A 467 -24.26 8.05 -15.36
C CYS A 467 -23.91 9.05 -14.25
N TYR A 468 -22.90 9.91 -14.43
CA TYR A 468 -22.54 10.90 -13.42
C TYR A 468 -23.61 11.96 -13.18
N GLN A 469 -24.30 12.44 -14.22
CA GLN A 469 -25.44 13.34 -14.06
C GLN A 469 -26.53 12.69 -13.20
N THR A 470 -26.82 11.40 -13.46
CA THR A 470 -27.83 10.65 -12.69
C THR A 470 -27.44 10.50 -11.23
N LEU A 471 -26.20 10.07 -10.96
CA LEU A 471 -25.66 9.90 -9.62
C LEU A 471 -25.68 11.22 -8.83
N ALA A 472 -25.22 12.29 -9.46
CA ALA A 472 -25.15 13.61 -8.86
C ALA A 472 -26.54 14.12 -8.46
N LEU A 473 -27.49 14.11 -9.40
CA LEU A 473 -28.84 14.61 -9.13
C LEU A 473 -29.57 13.77 -8.07
N ALA A 474 -29.36 12.45 -8.07
CA ALA A 474 -29.93 11.55 -7.06
C ALA A 474 -29.36 11.79 -5.64
N GLU A 475 -28.10 12.21 -5.52
CA GLU A 475 -27.49 12.58 -4.22
C GLU A 475 -27.83 14.02 -3.80
N ILE A 476 -27.91 14.96 -4.75
CA ILE A 476 -28.14 16.39 -4.47
C ILE A 476 -29.56 16.62 -3.95
N ASP A 477 -30.55 16.23 -4.73
CA ASP A 477 -31.98 16.45 -4.43
C ASP A 477 -32.83 15.57 -5.34
N ARG A 478 -33.09 14.33 -4.89
CA ARG A 478 -33.85 13.34 -5.67
C ARG A 478 -35.23 13.84 -6.07
N ASP A 479 -35.92 14.54 -5.16
CA ASP A 479 -37.29 14.97 -5.37
C ASP A 479 -37.34 16.10 -6.41
N LYS A 480 -36.46 17.10 -6.28
CA LYS A 480 -36.37 18.22 -7.24
C LYS A 480 -36.04 17.73 -8.66
N TYR A 481 -35.16 16.74 -8.79
CA TYR A 481 -34.66 16.29 -10.10
C TYR A 481 -35.26 14.97 -10.59
N GLN A 482 -36.34 14.49 -9.97
CA GLN A 482 -36.94 13.17 -10.24
C GLN A 482 -37.17 12.92 -11.73
N GLU A 483 -37.76 13.88 -12.46
CA GLU A 483 -38.03 13.74 -13.90
C GLU A 483 -36.75 13.52 -14.72
N ARG A 484 -35.68 14.26 -14.39
CA ARG A 484 -34.39 14.13 -15.08
C ARG A 484 -33.72 12.80 -14.75
N ILE A 485 -33.78 12.37 -13.49
CA ILE A 485 -33.23 11.09 -13.02
C ILE A 485 -33.93 9.95 -13.76
N GLN A 486 -35.26 9.96 -13.83
CA GLN A 486 -36.02 8.93 -14.55
C GLN A 486 -35.67 8.89 -16.04
N LYS A 487 -35.66 10.06 -16.70
CA LYS A 487 -35.28 10.15 -18.13
C LYS A 487 -33.87 9.61 -18.40
N ASN A 488 -32.94 9.87 -17.48
CA ASN A 488 -31.59 9.34 -17.62
C ASN A 488 -31.56 7.83 -17.40
N ALA A 489 -32.27 7.30 -16.40
CA ALA A 489 -32.38 5.86 -16.16
C ALA A 489 -32.94 5.11 -17.38
N ASP A 490 -34.04 5.62 -17.97
CA ASP A 490 -34.63 5.05 -19.18
C ASP A 490 -33.62 5.04 -20.34
N ARG A 491 -32.85 6.12 -20.48
CA ARG A 491 -31.80 6.22 -21.51
C ARG A 491 -30.64 5.27 -21.24
N ILE A 492 -30.22 5.10 -19.99
CA ILE A 492 -29.17 4.13 -19.63
C ILE A 492 -29.64 2.72 -20.01
N LEU A 493 -30.86 2.32 -19.62
CA LEU A 493 -31.43 1.02 -19.98
C LEU A 493 -31.50 0.82 -21.49
N ALA A 494 -31.96 1.83 -22.25
CA ALA A 494 -32.03 1.76 -23.70
C ALA A 494 -30.65 1.65 -24.40
N LEU A 495 -29.55 1.98 -23.70
CA LEU A 495 -28.19 1.84 -24.20
C LEU A 495 -27.56 0.48 -23.87
N GLN A 496 -28.24 -0.36 -23.08
CA GLN A 496 -27.75 -1.70 -22.77
C GLN A 496 -27.62 -2.53 -24.04
N ARG A 497 -26.52 -3.27 -24.15
CA ARG A 497 -26.24 -4.17 -25.27
C ARG A 497 -26.91 -5.53 -25.06
N PRO A 498 -27.04 -6.35 -26.12
CA PRO A 498 -27.67 -7.67 -26.01
C PRO A 498 -27.01 -8.63 -25.01
N ASP A 499 -25.72 -8.42 -24.70
CA ASP A 499 -24.96 -9.18 -23.69
C ASP A 499 -25.14 -8.64 -22.26
N GLY A 500 -25.95 -7.59 -22.09
CA GLY A 500 -26.22 -6.94 -20.82
C GLY A 500 -25.24 -5.84 -20.42
N GLN A 501 -24.25 -5.52 -21.27
CA GLN A 501 -23.19 -4.55 -20.96
C GLN A 501 -23.41 -3.16 -21.58
N TRP A 502 -22.53 -2.21 -21.26
CA TRP A 502 -22.55 -0.84 -21.80
C TRP A 502 -21.19 -0.43 -22.37
N SER A 503 -21.23 0.38 -23.43
CA SER A 503 -20.06 1.09 -23.98
C SER A 503 -19.90 2.46 -23.35
N ALA A 504 -18.65 2.95 -23.24
CA ALA A 504 -18.37 4.28 -22.69
C ALA A 504 -18.97 5.43 -23.51
N ARG A 505 -19.13 5.22 -24.82
CA ARG A 505 -19.70 6.18 -25.78
C ARG A 505 -21.04 5.68 -26.30
N PHE A 506 -21.84 6.60 -26.85
CA PHE A 506 -23.16 6.27 -27.41
C PHE A 506 -23.11 5.54 -28.76
N ASP A 507 -21.99 5.61 -29.48
CA ASP A 507 -21.85 4.95 -30.78
C ASP A 507 -22.05 3.43 -30.62
N THR A 508 -22.89 2.85 -31.47
CA THR A 508 -23.19 1.42 -31.52
C THR A 508 -22.01 0.53 -31.90
N LYS A 509 -20.95 1.10 -32.47
CA LYS A 509 -19.73 0.38 -32.86
C LYS A 509 -18.67 0.35 -31.78
N GLU A 510 -18.84 1.13 -30.71
CA GLU A 510 -17.88 1.18 -29.62
C GLU A 510 -18.04 -0.06 -28.75
N PRO A 511 -16.92 -0.69 -28.32
CA PRO A 511 -16.97 -1.91 -27.56
C PRO A 511 -17.60 -1.69 -26.19
N GLU A 512 -18.25 -2.74 -25.71
CA GLU A 512 -18.64 -2.90 -24.31
C GLU A 512 -17.40 -2.87 -23.41
N VAL A 513 -17.51 -2.24 -22.24
CA VAL A 513 -16.41 -2.17 -21.28
C VAL A 513 -16.90 -2.35 -19.84
N GLU A 514 -16.21 -3.19 -19.07
CA GLU A 514 -16.66 -3.64 -17.75
C GLU A 514 -16.78 -2.49 -16.75
N PHE A 515 -15.87 -1.51 -16.82
CA PHE A 515 -15.94 -0.30 -15.99
C PHE A 515 -17.24 0.48 -16.24
N GLN A 516 -17.64 0.65 -17.50
CA GLN A 516 -18.87 1.38 -17.82
C GLN A 516 -20.11 0.57 -17.45
N THR A 517 -20.08 -0.74 -17.62
CA THR A 517 -21.14 -1.64 -17.12
C THR A 517 -21.35 -1.44 -15.62
N GLY A 518 -20.28 -1.47 -14.82
CA GLY A 518 -20.38 -1.20 -13.38
C GLY A 518 -20.92 0.21 -13.06
N HIS A 519 -20.49 1.22 -13.82
CA HIS A 519 -20.96 2.60 -13.65
C HIS A 519 -22.45 2.77 -13.99
N ALA A 520 -22.92 2.13 -15.06
CA ALA A 520 -24.33 2.14 -15.46
C ALA A 520 -25.20 1.46 -14.39
N LEU A 521 -24.80 0.29 -13.90
CA LEU A 521 -25.51 -0.41 -12.82
C LEU A 521 -25.58 0.44 -11.55
N TRP A 522 -24.50 1.14 -11.19
CA TRP A 522 -24.50 2.05 -10.05
C TRP A 522 -25.45 3.24 -10.27
N ALA A 523 -25.44 3.86 -11.45
CA ALA A 523 -26.34 4.96 -11.78
C ALA A 523 -27.82 4.53 -11.78
N LEU A 524 -28.14 3.33 -12.29
CA LEU A 524 -29.48 2.75 -12.26
C LEU A 524 -29.95 2.50 -10.82
N GLN A 525 -29.10 1.88 -9.99
CA GLN A 525 -29.40 1.67 -8.57
C GLN A 525 -29.66 3.01 -7.86
N ALA A 526 -28.83 4.03 -8.13
CA ALA A 526 -29.04 5.36 -7.55
C ALA A 526 -30.32 6.02 -8.07
N ALA A 527 -30.72 5.78 -9.32
CA ALA A 527 -31.99 6.24 -9.86
C ALA A 527 -33.22 5.54 -9.23
N GLY A 528 -33.02 4.45 -8.48
CA GLY A 528 -34.10 3.68 -7.85
C GLY A 528 -34.62 2.54 -8.73
N VAL A 529 -33.87 2.14 -9.75
CA VAL A 529 -34.18 0.96 -10.57
C VAL A 529 -34.02 -0.31 -9.72
N PRO A 530 -35.04 -1.18 -9.66
CA PRO A 530 -34.99 -2.39 -8.84
C PRO A 530 -34.02 -3.42 -9.43
N LYS A 531 -33.39 -4.22 -8.57
CA LYS A 531 -32.43 -5.26 -8.97
C LYS A 531 -33.07 -6.38 -9.81
N GLU A 532 -34.38 -6.56 -9.67
CA GLU A 532 -35.17 -7.56 -10.40
C GLU A 532 -35.53 -7.11 -11.81
N GLN A 533 -35.21 -5.87 -12.19
CA GLN A 533 -35.40 -5.41 -13.55
C GLN A 533 -34.55 -6.28 -14.49
N PRO A 534 -35.18 -6.97 -15.47
CA PRO A 534 -34.47 -7.74 -16.49
C PRO A 534 -33.56 -6.83 -17.32
#